data_AF-A0A1T5J5D5-F1
#
_entry.id   AF-A0A1T5J5D5-F1
#
_cell.length_a   1.000
_cell.length_b   1.000
_cell.length_c   1.000
_cell.angle_alpha   90.00
_cell.angle_beta   90.00
_cell.angle_gamma   90.00
#
_symmetry.space_group_name_H-M   'P 1'
#
loop_
_entity.id
_entity.type
_entity.pdbx_description
1 polymer ?
#
loop_
_entity_poly.entity_id
_entity_poly.type
_entity_poly.pdbx_seq_one_letter_code
_entity_poly.pdbx_strand_id
1 'polypeptide(L)'
;MMGGMVPEPPDVSRFLHGGRLETMPRRREHRRAVARWLAHAALPDLLEPVGEREVTRRLGDLADDPVGVRRALVDLGIVRRTRDGAEYWRTELTEYDDVGPEGGADAGHRTLHLDGSRVDSIAAFYDELNRVFMAGEAWRLGPSLDALDDLLHGGFGAARGADRLTVVWHGYALARAALGFAATCEYYRAKVADPRFDTTLFRGRLADLEAGRGKTYAELVLEVFADHPGVELLLR
;
A
#
# COMPACT_ATOMS: atom_id res chain seq x y z
N MET A 1 30.20 -2.85 -1.79
CA MET A 1 29.65 -4.21 -1.84
C MET A 1 28.40 -4.14 -2.69
N MET A 2 28.33 -4.94 -3.77
CA MET A 2 27.34 -4.89 -4.85
C MET A 2 25.89 -4.81 -4.34
N GLY A 3 25.19 -3.71 -4.64
CA GLY A 3 23.73 -3.66 -4.59
C GLY A 3 23.19 -4.70 -5.56
N GLY A 4 22.52 -5.72 -5.04
CA GLY A 4 21.83 -6.70 -5.87
C GLY A 4 20.73 -6.00 -6.64
N MET A 5 20.97 -5.71 -7.92
CA MET A 5 19.95 -5.27 -8.84
C MET A 5 18.87 -6.34 -8.85
N VAL A 6 17.69 -6.00 -8.33
CA VAL A 6 16.51 -6.86 -8.50
C VAL A 6 16.35 -7.02 -10.02
N PRO A 7 16.36 -8.25 -10.57
CA PRO A 7 16.21 -8.43 -12.00
C PRO A 7 14.91 -7.76 -12.44
N GLU A 8 15.01 -6.95 -13.50
CA GLU A 8 13.88 -6.25 -14.07
C GLU A 8 12.78 -7.26 -14.40
N PRO A 9 11.51 -7.00 -14.02
CA PRO A 9 10.44 -7.95 -14.27
C PRO A 9 10.36 -8.27 -15.76
N PRO A 10 10.14 -9.55 -16.12
CA PRO A 10 10.10 -9.94 -17.51
C PRO A 10 8.98 -9.20 -18.25
N ASP A 11 9.32 -8.62 -19.41
CA ASP A 11 8.36 -7.95 -20.28
C ASP A 11 7.14 -8.86 -20.54
N VAL A 12 5.96 -8.37 -20.15
CA VAL A 12 4.69 -9.10 -20.25
C VAL A 12 4.14 -9.06 -21.67
N SER A 13 4.45 -8.01 -22.44
CA SER A 13 3.87 -7.79 -23.77
C SER A 13 4.17 -8.94 -24.73
N ARG A 14 5.33 -9.60 -24.60
CA ARG A 14 5.71 -10.79 -25.39
C ARG A 14 4.85 -12.03 -25.17
N PHE A 15 4.00 -12.06 -24.13
CA PHE A 15 3.06 -13.15 -23.86
C PHE A 15 1.64 -12.82 -24.30
N LEU A 16 1.40 -11.60 -24.78
CA LEU A 16 0.09 -11.12 -25.18
C LEU A 16 -0.01 -11.09 -26.70
N HIS A 17 -1.11 -11.63 -27.23
CA HIS A 17 -1.47 -11.52 -28.63
C HIS A 17 -2.74 -10.67 -28.73
N GLY A 18 -2.65 -9.52 -29.40
CA GLY A 18 -3.76 -8.55 -29.45
C GLY A 18 -4.20 -8.03 -28.08
N GLY A 19 -3.27 -7.96 -27.11
CA GLY A 19 -3.57 -7.56 -25.72
C GLY A 19 -4.16 -8.65 -24.85
N ARG A 20 -4.29 -9.89 -25.36
CA ARG A 20 -4.86 -11.03 -24.64
C ARG A 20 -3.85 -12.13 -24.39
N LEU A 21 -3.98 -12.82 -23.27
CA LEU A 21 -3.19 -14.01 -22.94
C LEU A 21 -3.86 -15.27 -23.50
N GLU A 22 -3.21 -15.90 -24.48
CA GLU A 22 -3.67 -17.19 -25.02
C GLU A 22 -3.27 -18.37 -24.11
N THR A 23 -2.04 -18.35 -23.57
CA THR A 23 -1.54 -19.45 -22.73
C THR A 23 -0.59 -18.95 -21.65
N MET A 24 -0.80 -19.42 -20.43
CA MET A 24 0.05 -19.08 -19.28
C MET A 24 1.50 -19.59 -19.46
N PRO A 25 2.52 -18.75 -19.25
CA PRO A 25 3.91 -19.20 -19.33
C PRO A 25 4.24 -20.31 -18.33
N ARG A 26 5.08 -21.26 -18.75
CA ARG A 26 5.52 -22.37 -17.89
C ARG A 26 6.60 -21.98 -16.87
N ARG A 27 7.48 -21.04 -17.23
CA ARG A 27 8.55 -20.58 -16.33
C ARG A 27 7.92 -19.80 -15.18
N ARG A 28 8.28 -20.16 -13.94
CA ARG A 28 7.71 -19.59 -12.70
C ARG A 28 7.79 -18.07 -12.66
N GLU A 29 8.92 -17.51 -13.04
CA GLU A 29 9.16 -16.06 -13.06
C GLU A 29 8.22 -15.34 -14.03
N HIS A 30 8.19 -15.80 -15.28
CA HIS A 30 7.29 -15.24 -16.31
C HIS A 30 5.82 -15.42 -15.95
N ARG A 31 5.47 -16.58 -15.38
CA ARG A 31 4.12 -16.87 -14.88
C ARG A 31 3.71 -15.88 -13.80
N ARG A 32 4.62 -15.55 -12.87
CA ARG A 32 4.35 -14.58 -11.81
C ARG A 32 4.20 -13.17 -12.37
N ALA A 33 5.03 -12.75 -13.32
CA ALA A 33 4.92 -11.43 -13.97
C ALA A 33 3.57 -11.28 -14.71
N VAL A 34 3.22 -12.24 -15.56
CA VAL A 34 1.92 -12.25 -16.27
C VAL A 34 0.74 -12.29 -15.29
N ALA A 35 0.84 -13.07 -14.22
CA ALA A 35 -0.19 -13.12 -13.18
C ALA A 35 -0.36 -11.80 -12.43
N ARG A 36 0.73 -11.08 -12.14
CA ARG A 36 0.67 -9.74 -11.52
C ARG A 36 0.00 -8.73 -12.44
N TRP A 37 0.34 -8.74 -13.73
CA TRP A 37 -0.32 -7.91 -14.75
C TRP A 37 -1.83 -8.21 -14.84
N LEU A 38 -2.21 -9.50 -14.95
CA LEU A 38 -3.62 -9.92 -15.01
C LEU A 38 -4.39 -9.53 -13.74
N ALA A 39 -3.76 -9.67 -12.58
CA ALA A 39 -4.38 -9.31 -11.30
C ALA A 39 -4.66 -7.80 -11.24
N HIS A 40 -3.71 -6.95 -11.61
CA HIS A 40 -3.94 -5.50 -11.68
C HIS A 40 -5.04 -5.16 -12.71
N ALA A 41 -4.97 -5.71 -13.91
CA ALA A 41 -5.92 -5.40 -14.97
C ALA A 41 -7.37 -5.85 -14.65
N ALA A 42 -7.55 -6.98 -13.95
CA ALA A 42 -8.87 -7.49 -13.57
C ALA A 42 -9.37 -6.99 -12.21
N LEU A 43 -8.46 -6.64 -11.29
CA LEU A 43 -8.74 -6.20 -9.92
C LEU A 43 -7.93 -4.92 -9.65
N PRO A 44 -8.29 -3.78 -10.28
CA PRO A 44 -7.53 -2.55 -10.19
C PRO A 44 -7.50 -1.99 -8.76
N ASP A 45 -8.58 -2.18 -8.01
CA ASP A 45 -8.66 -1.76 -6.61
C ASP A 45 -8.09 -2.84 -5.67
N LEU A 46 -7.09 -2.44 -4.88
CA LEU A 46 -6.41 -3.33 -3.94
C LEU A 46 -7.30 -3.57 -2.72
N LEU A 47 -7.31 -4.81 -2.22
CA LEU A 47 -8.12 -5.25 -1.07
C LEU A 47 -9.64 -5.11 -1.26
N GLU A 48 -10.13 -4.78 -2.46
CA GLU A 48 -11.55 -4.67 -2.75
C GLU A 48 -12.13 -6.04 -3.20
N PRO A 49 -13.12 -6.59 -2.46
CA PRO A 49 -13.79 -7.84 -2.85
C PRO A 49 -14.63 -7.70 -4.12
N VAL A 50 -14.39 -8.59 -5.07
CA VAL A 50 -15.15 -8.72 -6.32
C VAL A 50 -15.76 -10.11 -6.40
N GLY A 51 -17.05 -10.17 -6.76
CA GLY A 51 -17.77 -11.43 -6.88
C GLY A 51 -17.18 -12.36 -7.95
N GLU A 52 -17.31 -13.67 -7.72
CA GLU A 52 -16.76 -14.73 -8.57
C GLU A 52 -17.07 -14.53 -10.07
N ARG A 53 -18.32 -14.21 -10.39
CA ARG A 53 -18.80 -14.04 -11.76
C ARG A 53 -18.11 -12.85 -12.44
N GLU A 54 -17.98 -11.76 -11.69
CA GLU A 54 -17.37 -10.54 -12.21
C GLU A 54 -15.87 -10.71 -12.42
N VAL A 55 -15.15 -11.37 -11.48
CA VAL A 55 -13.72 -11.62 -11.66
C VAL A 55 -13.47 -12.54 -12.86
N THR A 56 -14.31 -13.55 -13.06
CA THR A 56 -14.23 -14.45 -14.24
C THR A 56 -14.47 -13.69 -15.52
N ARG A 57 -15.46 -12.80 -15.54
CA ARG A 57 -15.79 -11.97 -16.69
C ARG A 57 -14.61 -11.06 -17.06
N ARG A 58 -14.07 -10.31 -16.09
CA ARG A 58 -12.92 -9.42 -16.31
C ARG A 58 -11.68 -10.17 -16.79
N LEU A 59 -11.40 -11.35 -16.23
CA LEU A 59 -10.31 -12.20 -16.72
C LEU A 59 -10.58 -12.74 -18.13
N GLY A 60 -11.85 -12.97 -18.50
CA GLY A 60 -12.25 -13.38 -19.84
C GLY A 60 -11.99 -12.31 -20.89
N ASP A 61 -12.01 -11.03 -20.50
CA ASP A 61 -11.63 -9.90 -21.35
C ASP A 61 -10.11 -9.85 -21.62
N LEU A 62 -9.30 -10.55 -20.82
CA LEU A 62 -7.85 -10.50 -20.85
C LEU A 62 -7.17 -11.82 -21.23
N ALA A 63 -7.86 -12.96 -21.13
CA ALA A 63 -7.29 -14.28 -21.34
C ALA A 63 -8.30 -15.30 -21.85
N ASP A 64 -7.82 -16.31 -22.57
CA ASP A 64 -8.67 -17.35 -23.16
C ASP A 64 -9.12 -18.41 -22.15
N ASP A 65 -8.35 -18.63 -21.08
CA ASP A 65 -8.71 -19.49 -19.95
C ASP A 65 -8.86 -18.68 -18.65
N PRO A 66 -9.99 -17.96 -18.46
CA PRO A 66 -10.19 -17.11 -17.29
C PRO A 66 -10.24 -17.92 -15.98
N VAL A 67 -10.72 -19.16 -16.01
CA VAL A 67 -10.81 -20.02 -14.82
C VAL A 67 -9.42 -20.51 -14.40
N GLY A 68 -8.60 -20.97 -15.34
CA GLY A 68 -7.21 -21.37 -15.08
C GLY A 68 -6.35 -20.20 -14.64
N VAL A 69 -6.54 -19.01 -15.21
CA VAL A 69 -5.91 -17.77 -14.74
C VAL A 69 -6.32 -17.48 -13.31
N ARG A 70 -7.62 -17.43 -12.99
CA ARG A 70 -8.12 -17.15 -11.64
C ARG A 70 -7.52 -18.10 -10.60
N ARG A 71 -7.43 -19.40 -10.92
CA ARG A 71 -6.77 -20.39 -10.07
C ARG A 71 -5.28 -20.08 -9.90
N ALA A 72 -4.58 -19.75 -10.98
CA ALA A 72 -3.17 -19.38 -10.91
C ALA A 72 -2.92 -18.15 -10.03
N LEU A 73 -3.80 -17.13 -10.08
CA LEU A 73 -3.69 -15.94 -9.22
C LEU A 73 -3.79 -16.30 -7.73
N VAL A 74 -4.71 -17.21 -7.38
CA VAL A 74 -4.86 -17.72 -6.00
C VAL A 74 -3.67 -18.58 -5.59
N ASP A 75 -3.25 -19.51 -6.45
CA ASP A 75 -2.12 -20.42 -6.18
C ASP A 75 -0.80 -19.65 -5.98
N LEU A 76 -0.64 -18.50 -6.64
CA LEU A 76 0.52 -17.61 -6.50
C LEU A 76 0.44 -16.66 -5.29
N GLY A 77 -0.70 -16.63 -4.60
CA GLY A 77 -0.95 -15.77 -3.44
C GLY A 77 -1.18 -14.29 -3.77
N ILE A 78 -1.42 -13.96 -5.04
CA ILE A 78 -1.63 -12.58 -5.51
C ILE A 78 -3.08 -12.14 -5.22
N VAL A 79 -4.00 -13.10 -5.33
CA VAL A 79 -5.43 -12.92 -5.08
C VAL A 79 -5.84 -13.87 -3.95
N ARG A 80 -6.57 -13.34 -2.97
CA ARG A 80 -7.28 -14.14 -1.97
C ARG A 80 -8.73 -14.32 -2.40
N ARG A 81 -9.37 -15.33 -1.82
CA ARG A 81 -10.80 -15.58 -1.99
C ARG A 81 -11.44 -15.99 -0.67
N THR A 82 -12.75 -15.81 -0.57
CA THR A 82 -13.53 -16.41 0.51
C THR A 82 -13.48 -17.95 0.43
N ARG A 83 -13.74 -18.62 1.56
CA ARG A 83 -13.69 -20.08 1.65
C ARG A 83 -14.72 -20.77 0.74
N ASP A 84 -15.88 -20.15 0.58
CA ASP A 84 -16.95 -20.57 -0.33
C ASP A 84 -16.66 -20.21 -1.80
N GLY A 85 -15.64 -19.39 -2.06
CA GLY A 85 -15.27 -18.93 -3.39
C GLY A 85 -16.20 -17.86 -3.98
N ALA A 86 -17.05 -17.23 -3.17
CA ALA A 86 -17.97 -16.20 -3.63
C ALA A 86 -17.27 -14.89 -4.03
N GLU A 87 -16.18 -14.52 -3.35
CA GLU A 87 -15.48 -13.26 -3.55
C GLU A 87 -13.97 -13.45 -3.69
N TYR A 88 -13.36 -12.54 -4.43
CA TYR A 88 -11.94 -12.51 -4.75
C TYR A 88 -11.41 -11.08 -4.60
N TRP A 89 -10.23 -10.91 -4.02
CA TRP A 89 -9.57 -9.60 -3.92
C TRP A 89 -8.06 -9.74 -4.04
N ARG A 90 -7.42 -8.73 -4.61
CA ARG A 90 -5.97 -8.65 -4.71
C ARG A 90 -5.38 -8.23 -3.37
N THR A 91 -4.26 -8.84 -2.98
CA THR A 91 -3.62 -8.62 -1.67
C THR A 91 -2.20 -8.07 -1.74
N GLU A 92 -1.70 -7.78 -2.93
CA GLU A 92 -0.41 -7.14 -3.09
C GLU A 92 -0.48 -6.07 -4.18
N LEU A 93 0.20 -4.96 -3.94
CA LEU A 93 0.55 -4.02 -5.00
C LEU A 93 1.48 -4.71 -6.00
N THR A 94 1.25 -4.36 -7.25
CA THR A 94 2.01 -4.74 -8.41
C THR A 94 2.79 -3.54 -8.92
N GLU A 95 3.80 -3.80 -9.74
CA GLU A 95 4.50 -2.75 -10.47
C GLU A 95 3.50 -1.87 -11.24
N TYR A 96 2.43 -2.46 -11.77
CA TYR A 96 1.40 -1.78 -12.57
C TYR A 96 0.48 -0.85 -11.78
N ASP A 97 0.50 -0.88 -10.44
CA ASP A 97 -0.31 0.04 -9.65
C ASP A 97 0.20 1.47 -9.71
N ASP A 98 1.44 1.68 -10.15
CA ASP A 98 1.98 2.97 -10.60
C ASP A 98 3.36 2.76 -11.27
N VAL A 99 3.41 2.40 -12.56
CA VAL A 99 4.61 2.64 -13.39
C VAL A 99 4.37 3.79 -14.35
N GLY A 100 5.13 4.86 -14.13
CA GLY A 100 5.60 5.69 -15.21
C GLY A 100 6.54 6.77 -14.71
N PRO A 101 7.87 6.64 -14.83
CA PRO A 101 8.56 7.68 -15.58
C PRO A 101 8.11 7.54 -17.04
N GLU A 102 7.78 8.68 -17.66
CA GLU A 102 7.53 8.90 -19.09
C GLU A 102 6.06 8.93 -19.56
N GLY A 103 5.55 10.17 -19.68
CA GLY A 103 4.93 10.59 -20.94
C GLY A 103 3.50 11.14 -20.88
N GLY A 104 3.31 12.38 -20.41
CA GLY A 104 2.15 13.20 -20.81
C GLY A 104 1.66 14.24 -19.80
N ALA A 105 1.93 15.52 -20.10
CA ALA A 105 1.37 16.75 -19.51
C ALA A 105 1.51 17.06 -18.00
N ASP A 106 1.79 16.09 -17.13
CA ASP A 106 1.83 16.29 -15.66
C ASP A 106 3.08 15.72 -15.00
N ALA A 107 4.26 16.18 -15.44
CA ALA A 107 5.56 15.70 -14.94
C ALA A 107 5.82 16.05 -13.45
N GLY A 108 4.95 16.84 -12.82
CA GLY A 108 5.01 17.23 -11.42
C GLY A 108 4.06 16.44 -10.51
N HIS A 109 3.11 15.67 -11.05
CA HIS A 109 2.20 14.87 -10.23
C HIS A 109 2.75 13.48 -9.95
N ARG A 110 2.66 13.05 -8.70
CA ARG A 110 3.06 11.72 -8.29
C ARG A 110 1.99 11.05 -7.45
N THR A 111 1.68 9.81 -7.78
CA THR A 111 0.83 8.95 -6.96
C THR A 111 1.70 7.92 -6.24
N LEU A 112 1.41 7.68 -4.96
CA LEU A 112 2.06 6.67 -4.14
C LEU A 112 1.00 5.84 -3.41
N HIS A 113 1.23 4.53 -3.34
CA HIS A 113 0.25 3.58 -2.80
C HIS A 113 0.72 2.95 -1.48
N LEU A 114 -0.08 3.12 -0.43
CA LEU A 114 0.07 2.44 0.86
C LEU A 114 -0.83 1.21 0.93
N ASP A 115 -0.28 0.09 1.42
CA ASP A 115 -1.02 -1.15 1.66
C ASP A 115 -1.33 -1.32 3.15
N GLY A 116 -2.57 -1.00 3.52
CA GLY A 116 -3.08 -1.10 4.89
C GLY A 116 -3.16 -2.53 5.44
N SER A 117 -3.11 -3.57 4.59
CA SER A 117 -3.03 -4.95 5.08
C SER A 117 -1.67 -5.30 5.68
N ARG A 118 -0.65 -4.45 5.44
CA ARG A 118 0.69 -4.56 6.01
C ARG A 118 0.84 -3.79 7.32
N VAL A 119 -0.21 -3.10 7.76
CA VAL A 119 -0.20 -2.23 8.95
C VAL A 119 -0.97 -2.90 10.08
N ASP A 120 -0.25 -3.64 10.93
CA ASP A 120 -0.78 -4.28 12.14
C ASP A 120 -0.38 -3.55 13.44
N SER A 121 0.46 -2.53 13.34
CA SER A 121 1.03 -1.76 14.44
C SER A 121 1.55 -0.41 13.95
N ILE A 122 1.85 0.51 14.88
CA ILE A 122 2.50 1.78 14.55
C ILE A 122 3.86 1.53 13.89
N ALA A 123 4.66 0.57 14.37
CA ALA A 123 5.93 0.25 13.74
C ALA A 123 5.75 -0.23 12.28
N ALA A 124 4.79 -1.12 12.04
CA ALA A 124 4.49 -1.63 10.70
C ALA A 124 4.00 -0.52 9.73
N PHE A 125 3.28 0.49 10.24
CA PHE A 125 2.94 1.68 9.46
C PHE A 125 4.18 2.41 8.94
N TYR A 126 5.18 2.66 9.80
CA TYR A 126 6.43 3.29 9.35
C TYR A 126 7.30 2.38 8.48
N ASP A 127 7.23 1.06 8.66
CA ASP A 127 7.86 0.13 7.73
C ASP A 127 7.24 0.24 6.33
N GLU A 128 5.91 0.41 6.24
CA GLU A 128 5.22 0.62 4.98
C GLU A 128 5.54 1.98 4.35
N LEU A 129 5.57 3.06 5.15
CA LEU A 129 6.05 4.36 4.67
C LEU A 129 7.48 4.26 4.12
N ASN A 130 8.38 3.57 4.83
CA ASN A 130 9.74 3.37 4.35
C ASN A 130 9.80 2.56 3.05
N ARG A 131 8.95 1.54 2.90
CA ARG A 131 8.88 0.74 1.67
C ARG A 131 8.43 1.58 0.48
N VAL A 132 7.44 2.45 0.67
CA VAL A 132 6.80 3.20 -0.40
C VAL A 132 7.57 4.48 -0.73
N PHE A 133 7.96 5.23 0.30
CA PHE A 133 8.60 6.53 0.13
C PHE A 133 10.12 6.46 0.16
N MET A 134 10.73 5.55 0.93
CA MET A 134 12.17 5.61 1.24
C MET A 134 13.01 4.53 0.55
N ALA A 135 12.44 3.77 -0.40
CA ALA A 135 13.15 2.64 -1.02
C ALA A 135 14.45 3.02 -1.73
N GLY A 136 14.55 4.25 -2.24
CA GLY A 136 15.75 4.79 -2.89
C GLY A 136 16.72 5.51 -1.95
N GLU A 137 16.40 5.63 -0.67
CA GLU A 137 17.18 6.39 0.31
C GLU A 137 18.12 5.47 1.10
N ALA A 138 19.27 6.01 1.54
CA ALA A 138 20.26 5.25 2.32
C ALA A 138 19.88 5.11 3.81
N TRP A 139 18.77 5.72 4.24
CA TRP A 139 18.31 5.79 5.62
C TRP A 139 16.80 5.54 5.68
N ARG A 140 16.29 5.27 6.89
CA ARG A 140 14.87 4.95 7.14
C ARG A 140 14.26 5.95 8.10
N LEU A 141 13.01 6.32 7.87
CA LEU A 141 12.18 7.09 8.79
C LEU A 141 12.01 6.33 10.11
N GLY A 142 12.17 7.06 11.21
CA GLY A 142 11.82 6.55 12.54
C GLY A 142 10.30 6.63 12.79
N PRO A 143 9.78 5.87 13.78
CA PRO A 143 8.35 5.83 14.07
C PRO A 143 7.88 7.03 14.91
N SER A 144 7.75 8.21 14.29
CA SER A 144 7.21 9.42 14.91
C SER A 144 6.34 10.24 13.97
N LEU A 145 5.34 10.95 14.52
CA LEU A 145 4.47 11.83 13.73
C LEU A 145 5.28 12.96 13.08
N ASP A 146 6.33 13.45 13.74
CA ASP A 146 7.27 14.42 13.15
C ASP A 146 7.97 13.86 11.90
N ALA A 147 8.35 12.57 11.91
CA ALA A 147 8.97 11.95 10.73
C ALA A 147 7.95 11.77 9.58
N LEU A 148 6.68 11.55 9.89
CA LEU A 148 5.61 11.57 8.89
C LEU A 148 5.41 12.99 8.34
N ASP A 149 5.39 14.00 9.21
CA ASP A 149 5.27 15.40 8.83
C ASP A 149 6.42 15.86 7.91
N ASP A 150 7.66 15.55 8.29
CA ASP A 150 8.86 15.80 7.46
C ASP A 150 8.79 15.08 6.11
N LEU A 151 8.24 13.85 6.09
CA LEU A 151 8.07 13.09 4.85
C LEU A 151 7.08 13.78 3.90
N LEU A 152 5.94 14.28 4.42
CA LEU A 152 4.89 14.90 3.61
C LEU A 152 5.25 16.30 3.09
N HIS A 153 6.22 16.97 3.71
CA HIS A 153 6.86 18.16 3.13
C HIS A 153 7.61 17.86 1.81
N GLY A 154 7.86 16.59 1.47
CA GLY A 154 8.32 16.17 0.14
C GLY A 154 9.81 16.40 -0.14
N GLY A 155 10.63 16.61 0.89
CA GLY A 155 12.06 16.93 0.72
C GLY A 155 12.94 15.77 0.24
N PHE A 156 12.47 14.53 0.34
CA PHE A 156 13.25 13.31 0.12
C PHE A 156 12.39 12.13 -0.34
N GLY A 157 13.06 11.03 -0.69
CA GLY A 157 12.42 9.81 -1.10
C GLY A 157 11.59 9.96 -2.38
N ALA A 158 10.62 9.08 -2.52
CA ALA A 158 9.71 9.04 -3.64
C ALA A 158 8.75 10.24 -3.68
N ALA A 159 8.72 11.16 -2.71
CA ALA A 159 7.97 12.41 -2.84
C ALA A 159 8.81 13.56 -3.43
N ARG A 160 10.14 13.40 -3.48
CA ARG A 160 11.07 14.47 -3.89
C ARG A 160 10.82 14.94 -5.32
N GLY A 161 10.61 16.25 -5.45
CA GLY A 161 10.43 16.93 -6.74
C GLY A 161 9.04 16.77 -7.34
N ALA A 162 8.06 16.25 -6.59
CA ALA A 162 6.67 16.30 -6.99
C ALA A 162 6.08 17.69 -6.68
N ASP A 163 5.47 18.32 -7.68
CA ASP A 163 4.68 19.55 -7.52
C ASP A 163 3.32 19.26 -6.85
N ARG A 164 2.80 18.04 -7.05
CA ARG A 164 1.57 17.55 -6.41
C ARG A 164 1.71 16.07 -6.06
N LEU A 165 1.36 15.70 -4.84
CA LEU A 165 1.43 14.31 -4.37
C LEU A 165 0.01 13.77 -4.11
N THR A 166 -0.32 12.61 -4.67
CA THR A 166 -1.47 11.80 -4.26
C THR A 166 -0.97 10.60 -3.47
N VAL A 167 -1.54 10.37 -2.30
CA VAL A 167 -1.32 9.15 -1.52
C VAL A 167 -2.62 8.36 -1.50
N VAL A 168 -2.62 7.17 -2.09
CA VAL A 168 -3.76 6.25 -2.05
C VAL A 168 -3.48 5.21 -0.98
N TRP A 169 -4.29 5.22 0.07
CA TRP A 169 -4.17 4.26 1.18
C TRP A 169 -5.23 3.18 1.05
N HIS A 170 -4.83 2.05 0.50
CA HIS A 170 -5.69 0.87 0.33
C HIS A 170 -5.84 0.10 1.63
N GLY A 171 -7.03 -0.43 1.90
CA GLY A 171 -7.30 -1.16 3.14
C GLY A 171 -7.20 -0.29 4.38
N TYR A 172 -7.55 1.00 4.27
CA TYR A 172 -7.46 1.94 5.39
C TYR A 172 -8.23 1.46 6.61
N ALA A 173 -9.37 0.77 6.42
CA ALA A 173 -10.14 0.21 7.53
C ALA A 173 -9.32 -0.79 8.38
N LEU A 174 -8.45 -1.60 7.77
CA LEU A 174 -7.56 -2.53 8.47
C LEU A 174 -6.51 -1.76 9.27
N ALA A 175 -5.83 -0.83 8.61
CA ALA A 175 -4.81 0.01 9.24
C ALA A 175 -5.39 0.85 10.38
N ARG A 176 -6.59 1.44 10.20
CA ARG A 176 -7.29 2.23 11.21
C ARG A 176 -7.60 1.40 12.45
N ALA A 177 -8.02 0.14 12.28
CA ALA A 177 -8.25 -0.75 13.41
C ALA A 177 -6.94 -1.04 14.17
N ALA A 178 -5.85 -1.32 13.44
CA ALA A 178 -4.54 -1.58 14.02
C ALA A 178 -3.91 -0.36 14.72
N LEU A 179 -4.11 0.84 14.16
CA LEU A 179 -3.65 2.12 14.71
C LEU A 179 -4.67 2.76 15.67
N GLY A 180 -5.66 1.99 16.12
CA GLY A 180 -6.76 2.43 16.96
C GLY A 180 -6.39 2.59 18.43
N PHE A 181 -7.41 2.52 19.29
CA PHE A 181 -7.30 2.78 20.73
C PHE A 181 -6.17 2.02 21.43
N ALA A 182 -6.10 0.70 21.23
CA ALA A 182 -5.13 -0.16 21.92
C ALA A 182 -3.67 0.23 21.60
N ALA A 183 -3.34 0.38 20.32
CA ALA A 183 -2.00 0.80 19.88
C ALA A 183 -1.66 2.23 20.36
N THR A 184 -2.65 3.11 20.42
CA THR A 184 -2.45 4.49 20.90
C THR A 184 -2.17 4.53 22.40
N CYS A 185 -2.87 3.71 23.20
CA CYS A 185 -2.57 3.54 24.62
C CYS A 185 -1.14 3.01 24.84
N GLU A 186 -0.73 2.00 24.07
CA GLU A 186 0.63 1.46 24.15
C GLU A 186 1.68 2.53 23.80
N TYR A 187 1.45 3.28 22.73
CA TYR A 187 2.29 4.40 22.32
C TYR A 187 2.45 5.44 23.44
N TYR A 188 1.35 5.91 24.03
CA TYR A 188 1.44 6.88 25.12
C TYR A 188 2.08 6.30 26.38
N ARG A 189 1.81 5.05 26.75
CA ARG A 189 2.48 4.39 27.89
C ARG A 189 3.98 4.29 27.69
N ALA A 190 4.43 3.95 26.48
CA ALA A 190 5.86 3.94 26.14
C ALA A 190 6.49 5.33 26.29
N LYS A 191 5.80 6.39 25.86
CA LYS A 191 6.26 7.78 26.05
C LYS A 191 6.29 8.20 27.52
N VAL A 192 5.33 7.76 28.34
CA VAL A 192 5.31 8.03 29.79
C VAL A 192 6.44 7.31 30.53
N ALA A 193 6.84 6.12 30.06
CA ALA A 193 7.91 5.33 30.66
C ALA A 193 9.32 5.85 30.33
N ASP A 194 9.48 6.67 29.28
CA ASP A 194 10.76 7.21 28.84
C ASP A 194 10.93 8.68 29.29
N PRO A 195 11.89 8.97 30.19
CA PRO A 195 12.07 10.31 30.77
C PRO A 195 12.55 11.37 29.78
N ARG A 196 12.92 10.99 28.55
CA ARG A 196 13.28 11.93 27.47
C ARG A 196 12.06 12.67 26.91
N PHE A 197 10.85 12.17 27.14
CA PHE A 197 9.62 12.80 26.70
C PHE A 197 8.93 13.57 27.84
N ASP A 198 8.04 14.49 27.48
CA ASP A 198 7.17 15.18 28.44
C ASP A 198 6.15 14.20 29.04
N THR A 199 6.55 13.53 30.13
CA THR A 199 5.73 12.50 30.77
C THR A 199 4.40 13.06 31.31
N THR A 200 4.32 14.35 31.65
CA THR A 200 3.08 14.98 32.13
C THR A 200 2.10 15.14 30.99
N LEU A 201 2.56 15.67 29.85
CA LEU A 201 1.76 15.79 28.63
C LEU A 201 1.20 14.43 28.19
N PHE A 202 2.05 13.39 28.12
CA PHE A 202 1.60 12.08 27.65
C PHE A 202 0.70 11.34 28.64
N ARG A 203 0.85 11.55 29.96
CA ARG A 203 -0.14 11.06 30.94
C ARG A 203 -1.51 11.71 30.73
N GLY A 204 -1.55 13.02 30.46
CA GLY A 204 -2.78 13.73 30.12
C GLY A 204 -3.44 13.18 28.86
N ARG A 205 -2.66 13.03 27.77
CA ARG A 205 -3.14 12.45 26.49
C ARG A 205 -3.68 11.03 26.65
N LEU A 206 -3.01 10.19 27.45
CA LEU A 206 -3.50 8.84 27.76
C LEU A 206 -4.84 8.89 28.51
N ALA A 207 -4.96 9.74 29.53
CA ALA A 207 -6.20 9.88 30.29
C ALA A 207 -7.36 10.42 29.43
N ASP A 208 -7.10 11.38 28.54
CA ASP A 208 -8.10 11.88 27.60
C ASP A 208 -8.53 10.81 26.60
N LEU A 209 -7.59 10.02 26.08
CA LEU A 209 -7.90 8.90 25.20
C LEU A 209 -8.76 7.86 25.92
N GLU A 210 -8.37 7.43 27.13
CA GLU A 210 -9.10 6.44 27.94
C GLU A 210 -10.51 6.94 28.32
N ALA A 211 -10.71 8.26 28.42
CA ALA A 211 -12.01 8.87 28.65
C ALA A 211 -12.82 9.20 27.37
N GLY A 212 -12.33 8.79 26.19
CA GLY A 212 -13.02 9.00 24.90
C GLY A 212 -12.97 10.44 24.37
N ARG A 213 -12.08 11.28 24.90
CA ARG A 213 -11.85 12.68 24.44
C ARG A 213 -10.59 12.84 23.60
N GLY A 214 -9.68 11.88 23.68
CA GLY A 214 -8.43 11.86 22.93
C GLY A 214 -8.57 11.22 21.55
N LYS A 215 -7.59 11.48 20.68
CA LYS A 215 -7.53 10.94 19.33
C LYS A 215 -6.68 9.68 19.30
N THR A 216 -7.10 8.72 18.48
CA THR A 216 -6.31 7.54 18.11
C THR A 216 -5.13 7.93 17.23
N TYR A 217 -4.13 7.05 17.14
CA TYR A 217 -2.97 7.26 16.28
C TYR A 217 -3.39 7.37 14.81
N ALA A 218 -4.41 6.60 14.39
CA ALA A 218 -5.00 6.74 13.06
C ALA A 218 -5.53 8.16 12.78
N GLU A 219 -6.22 8.77 13.74
CA GLU A 219 -6.74 10.14 13.62
C GLU A 219 -5.60 11.18 13.63
N LEU A 220 -4.58 10.96 14.45
CA LEU A 220 -3.38 11.82 14.46
C LEU A 220 -2.64 11.76 13.11
N VAL A 221 -2.54 10.59 12.48
CA VAL A 221 -1.97 10.46 11.13
C VAL A 221 -2.78 11.25 10.12
N LEU A 222 -4.12 11.14 10.14
CA LEU A 222 -4.98 11.92 9.25
C LEU A 222 -4.83 13.43 9.45
N GLU A 223 -4.63 13.86 10.70
CA GLU A 223 -4.33 15.26 11.02
C GLU A 223 -3.04 15.74 10.39
N VAL A 224 -1.97 14.95 10.50
CA VAL A 224 -0.71 15.28 9.83
C VAL A 224 -0.98 15.43 8.33
N PHE A 225 -1.63 14.46 7.66
CA PHE A 225 -1.97 14.61 6.24
C PHE A 225 -2.81 15.87 5.92
N ALA A 226 -3.76 16.24 6.79
CA ALA A 226 -4.62 17.41 6.57
C ALA A 226 -3.85 18.75 6.67
N ASP A 227 -2.75 18.79 7.42
CA ASP A 227 -1.86 19.95 7.52
C ASP A 227 -0.96 20.13 6.28
N HIS A 228 -0.98 19.18 5.33
CA HIS A 228 -0.21 19.20 4.08
C HIS A 228 -1.11 19.41 2.84
N PRO A 229 -1.48 20.65 2.48
CA PRO A 229 -2.40 20.92 1.37
C PRO A 229 -1.87 20.55 -0.02
N GLY A 230 -0.56 20.33 -0.17
CA GLY A 230 0.06 19.82 -1.41
C GLY A 230 -0.08 18.30 -1.59
N VAL A 231 -0.65 17.62 -0.59
CA VAL A 231 -0.85 16.16 -0.56
C VAL A 231 -2.35 15.85 -0.59
N GLU A 232 -2.78 15.11 -1.60
CA GLU A 232 -4.12 14.56 -1.68
C GLU A 232 -4.12 13.13 -1.10
N LEU A 233 -4.85 12.91 -0.01
CA LEU A 233 -5.00 11.59 0.60
C LEU A 233 -6.32 10.94 0.19
N LEU A 234 -6.26 9.79 -0.48
CA LEU A 234 -7.41 8.98 -0.86
C LEU A 234 -7.45 7.71 0.00
N LEU A 235 -8.48 7.58 0.82
CA LEU A 235 -8.68 6.41 1.67
C LEU A 235 -9.56 5.39 0.95
N ARG A 236 -9.08 4.15 0.78
CA ARG A 236 -9.80 3.02 0.16
C ARG A 236 -9.88 1.84 1.12
#